data_AF-A0A926G4D2-F1
#
_entry.id   AF-A0A926G4D2-F1
#
_cell.length_a   1.000
_cell.length_b   1.000
_cell.length_c   1.000
_cell.angle_alpha   90.00
_cell.angle_beta   90.00
_cell.angle_gamma   90.00
#
_symmetry.space_group_name_H-M   'P 1'
#
loop_
_entity.id
_entity.type
_entity.pdbx_description
1 polymer ?
#
loop_
_entity_poly.entity_id
_entity_poly.type
_entity_poly.pdbx_seq_one_letter_code
_entity_poly.pdbx_strand_id
1 'polypeptide(L)' 'MRRVVASILGLVGVCAASAAIASETVTYTYDAKGRLVKVVRTGTVNNNVTYDYTQDKANNRTNVKVTNSPNAPPP' A
#
# COMPACT_ATOMS: atom_id res chain seq x y z
N MET A 1 -55.72 29.23 -21.34
CA MET A 1 -54.38 28.76 -21.77
C MET A 1 -53.50 28.64 -20.54
N ARG A 2 -53.28 27.41 -20.05
CA ARG A 2 -52.54 27.12 -18.81
C ARG A 2 -51.03 27.16 -19.08
N ARG A 3 -50.32 28.07 -18.41
CA ARG A 3 -48.85 28.12 -18.45
C ARG A 3 -48.31 27.01 -17.54
N VAL A 4 -47.61 26.04 -18.12
CA VAL A 4 -46.94 24.96 -17.39
C VAL A 4 -45.64 25.52 -16.82
N VAL A 5 -45.56 25.63 -15.50
CA VAL A 5 -44.30 25.90 -14.79
C VAL A 5 -43.69 24.55 -14.46
N ALA A 6 -42.64 24.17 -15.17
CA ALA A 6 -41.86 22.97 -14.86
C ALA A 6 -40.54 23.41 -14.21
N SER A 7 -40.56 23.53 -12.89
CA SER A 7 -39.35 23.73 -12.09
C SER A 7 -38.64 22.39 -11.93
N ILE A 8 -37.63 22.13 -12.75
CA ILE A 8 -36.72 20.99 -12.54
C ILE A 8 -35.68 21.43 -11.51
N LEU A 9 -35.95 21.11 -10.24
CA LEU A 9 -34.93 21.14 -9.19
C LEU A 9 -34.05 19.90 -9.39
N GLY A 10 -32.99 20.03 -10.19
CA GLY A 10 -32.03 18.96 -10.44
C GLY A 10 -31.26 18.64 -9.16
N LEU A 11 -31.46 17.41 -8.67
CA LEU A 11 -30.78 16.83 -7.52
C LEU A 11 -29.26 16.93 -7.68
N VAL A 12 -28.61 17.78 -6.88
CA VAL A 12 -27.15 17.79 -6.75
C VAL A 12 -26.76 16.52 -6.01
N GLY A 13 -26.26 15.52 -6.75
CA GLY A 13 -25.69 14.31 -6.17
C GLY A 13 -24.44 14.67 -5.36
N VAL A 14 -24.54 14.67 -4.03
CA VAL A 14 -23.39 14.78 -3.15
C VAL A 14 -22.57 13.49 -3.30
N CYS A 15 -21.48 13.56 -4.05
CA CYS A 15 -20.44 12.54 -4.04
C CYS A 15 -19.68 12.65 -2.71
N ALA A 16 -20.17 11.97 -1.66
CA ALA A 16 -19.38 11.79 -0.46
C ALA A 16 -18.21 10.86 -0.80
N ALA A 17 -16.99 11.40 -0.89
CA ALA A 17 -15.80 10.60 -1.03
C ALA A 17 -15.64 9.73 0.23
N SER A 18 -15.85 8.42 0.12
CA SER A 18 -15.52 7.49 1.18
C SER A 18 -14.01 7.48 1.38
N ALA A 19 -13.54 7.76 2.59
CA ALA A 19 -12.12 7.67 2.91
C ALA A 19 -11.64 6.23 2.69
N ALA A 20 -10.56 6.07 1.92
CA ALA A 20 -9.88 4.79 1.80
C ALA A 20 -9.15 4.49 3.12
N ILE A 21 -9.59 3.46 3.85
CA ILE A 21 -8.90 2.98 5.04
C ILE A 21 -7.87 1.93 4.61
N ALA A 22 -6.60 2.21 4.89
CA ALA A 22 -5.52 1.26 4.72
C ALA A 22 -5.05 0.74 6.09
N SER A 23 -4.83 -0.57 6.18
CA SER A 23 -4.29 -1.22 7.37
C SER A 23 -3.30 -2.30 6.92
N GLU A 24 -2.19 -2.42 7.64
CA GLU A 24 -1.11 -3.33 7.30
C GLU A 24 -0.50 -3.92 8.58
N THR A 25 -0.14 -5.20 8.53
CA THR A 25 0.72 -5.85 9.52
C THR A 25 2.10 -6.06 8.90
N VAL A 26 3.14 -5.64 9.63
CA VAL A 26 4.53 -5.76 9.19
C VAL A 26 5.28 -6.70 10.13
N THR A 27 5.74 -7.81 9.58
CA THR A 27 6.53 -8.81 10.33
C THR A 27 8.00 -8.65 10.00
N TYR A 28 8.81 -8.45 11.04
CA TYR A 28 10.26 -8.32 10.93
C TYR A 28 10.95 -9.61 11.41
N THR A 29 11.91 -10.09 10.64
CA THR A 29 12.73 -11.25 11.01
C THR A 29 14.18 -10.85 11.11
N TYR A 30 14.82 -11.28 12.19
CA TYR A 30 16.21 -10.97 12.51
C TYR A 30 17.06 -12.24 12.53
N ASP A 31 18.34 -12.10 12.19
CA ASP A 31 19.31 -13.16 12.42
C ASP A 31 19.79 -13.22 13.88
N ALA A 32 20.65 -14.20 14.20
CA ALA A 32 21.20 -14.36 15.55
C ALA A 32 22.05 -13.16 16.04
N LYS A 33 22.46 -12.27 15.15
CA LYS A 33 23.20 -11.04 15.48
C LYS A 33 22.26 -9.84 15.66
N GLY A 34 20.94 -10.04 15.58
CA GLY A 34 19.94 -8.99 15.68
C GLY A 34 19.82 -8.13 14.42
N ARG A 35 20.31 -8.59 13.27
CA ARG A 35 20.25 -7.83 12.01
C ARG A 35 18.97 -8.18 11.25
N LEU A 36 18.32 -7.18 10.66
CA LEU A 36 17.08 -7.38 9.89
C LEU A 36 17.37 -8.11 8.57
N VAL A 37 16.85 -9.33 8.43
CA VAL A 37 17.05 -10.18 7.24
C VAL A 37 15.81 -10.30 6.36
N LYS A 38 14.61 -10.07 6.92
CA LYS A 38 13.37 -10.17 6.15
C LYS A 38 12.27 -9.27 6.69
N VAL A 39 11.47 -8.72 5.77
CA VAL A 39 10.21 -8.02 6.09
C VAL A 39 9.09 -8.62 5.25
N VAL A 40 8.00 -8.99 5.89
CA VAL A 40 6.77 -9.43 5.24
C VAL A 40 5.64 -8.47 5.59
N ARG A 41 4.96 -7.97 4.56
CA ARG A 41 3.83 -7.05 4.66
C ARG A 41 2.55 -7.76 4.28
N THR A 42 1.51 -7.61 5.08
CA THR A 42 0.17 -8.14 4.81
C THR A 42 -0.89 -7.09 5.14
N GLY A 43 -2.04 -7.13 4.48
CA GLY A 43 -3.12 -6.15 4.70
C GLY A 43 -3.68 -5.62 3.40
N THR A 44 -3.78 -4.29 3.26
CA THR A 44 -4.37 -3.67 2.08
C THR A 44 -3.34 -3.38 0.99
N VAL A 45 -2.68 -2.21 1.04
CA VAL A 45 -1.94 -1.66 -0.11
C VAL A 45 -0.70 -2.48 -0.47
N ASN A 46 0.08 -2.91 0.52
CA ASN A 46 1.31 -3.68 0.31
C ASN A 46 1.12 -5.17 0.63
N ASN A 47 -0.07 -5.71 0.36
CA ASN A 47 -0.38 -7.08 0.73
C ASN A 47 0.57 -8.08 0.06
N ASN A 48 1.11 -9.00 0.84
CA ASN A 48 2.05 -10.05 0.43
C ASN A 48 3.38 -9.56 -0.17
N VAL A 49 3.72 -8.28 -0.01
CA VAL A 49 5.05 -7.76 -0.40
C VAL A 49 6.09 -8.29 0.57
N THR A 50 7.18 -8.85 0.02
CA THR A 50 8.30 -9.39 0.81
C THR A 50 9.61 -8.71 0.43
N TYR A 51 10.39 -8.35 1.44
CA TYR A 51 11.76 -7.86 1.30
C TYR A 51 12.71 -8.87 1.95
N ASP A 52 13.67 -9.36 1.20
CA ASP A 52 14.79 -10.16 1.71
C ASP A 52 16.08 -9.33 1.63
N TYR A 53 16.85 -9.34 2.72
CA TYR A 53 18.06 -8.54 2.85
C TYR A 53 19.29 -9.43 3.01
N THR A 54 20.34 -9.08 2.27
CA THR A 54 21.66 -9.69 2.43
C THR A 54 22.62 -8.67 3.00
N GLN A 55 23.42 -9.09 3.98
CA GLN A 55 24.47 -8.27 4.58
C GLN A 55 25.83 -8.96 4.50
N ASP A 56 26.89 -8.16 4.37
CA ASP A 56 28.25 -8.64 4.49
C ASP A 56 28.67 -8.88 5.97
N LYS A 57 29.94 -9.22 6.17
CA LYS A 57 30.50 -9.44 7.52
C LYS A 57 30.67 -8.16 8.33
N ALA A 58 30.80 -7.01 7.67
CA ALA A 58 30.95 -5.70 8.28
C ALA A 58 29.59 -5.03 8.58
N ASN A 59 28.48 -5.76 8.43
CA ASN A 59 27.11 -5.31 8.65
C ASN A 59 26.59 -4.31 7.61
N ASN A 60 27.22 -4.22 6.44
CA ASN A 60 26.67 -3.44 5.34
C ASN A 60 25.61 -4.27 4.60
N ARG A 61 24.47 -3.65 4.29
CA ARG A 61 23.48 -4.26 3.42
C ARG A 61 23.97 -4.22 1.98
N THR A 62 24.20 -5.39 1.40
CA THR A 62 24.74 -5.54 0.05
C THR A 62 23.67 -5.82 -0.99
N ASN A 63 22.49 -6.29 -0.58
CA ASN A 63 21.37 -6.52 -1.48
C ASN A 63 20.01 -6.33 -0.79
N VAL A 64 19.02 -5.95 -1.60
CA VAL A 64 17.60 -6.00 -1.28
C VAL A 64 16.89 -6.70 -2.43
N LYS A 65 16.20 -7.80 -2.13
CA LYS A 65 15.29 -8.43 -3.08
C LYS A 65 13.85 -8.15 -2.66
N VAL A 66 13.09 -7.52 -3.54
CA VAL A 66 11.66 -7.27 -3.34
C VAL A 66 10.85 -8.22 -4.21
N THR A 67 9.83 -8.85 -3.63
CA THR A 67 8.94 -9.77 -4.34
C THR A 67 7.48 -9.34 -4.14
N ASN A 68 6.65 -9.53 -5.17
CA ASN A 68 5.23 -9.14 -5.21
C ASN A 68 4.97 -7.65 -5.00
N SER A 69 5.94 -6.80 -5.31
CA SER A 69 5.73 -5.35 -5.31
C SER A 69 4.67 -4.98 -6.35
N PRO A 70 3.64 -4.20 -5.99
CA PRO A 70 2.68 -3.65 -6.96
C PRO A 70 3.32 -2.54 -7.83
N ASN A 71 4.47 -2.01 -7.42
CA ASN A 71 5.21 -1.00 -8.17
C ASN A 71 6.09 -1.65 -9.24
N ALA A 72 6.14 -1.01 -10.41
CA ALA A 72 7.05 -1.39 -11.49
C ALA A 72 8.52 -1.33 -11.04
N PRO A 73 9.40 -2.17 -11.60
CA PRO A 73 10.84 -2.07 -11.36
C PRO A 73 11.38 -0.68 -11.74
N PRO A 74 12.47 -0.22 -11.09
CA PRO A 74 13.18 0.96 -11.56
C PRO A 74 13.66 0.76 -13.02
N PRO A 75 13.76 1.84 -13.82
CA PRO A 75 14.39 1.77 -15.15
C PRO A 75 15.87 1.37 -15.09
#